data_AF-A0A959Z5I3-F1
#
_entry.id   AF-A0A959Z5I3-F1
#
_cell.length_a   1.000
_cell.length_b   1.000
_cell.length_c   1.000
_cell.angle_alpha   90.00
_cell.angle_beta   90.00
_cell.angle_gamma   90.00
#
_symmetry.space_group_name_H-M   'P 1'
#
loop_
_entity.id
_entity.type
_entity.pdbx_description
1 polymer ?
#
loop_
_entity_poly.entity_id
_entity_poly.type
_entity_poly.pdbx_seq_one_letter_code
_entity_poly.pdbx_strand_id
1 'polypeptide(L)'
;MKTIKTLLFLFAFLPVMTFAQDDSDEAAIKQVIQSAYVDGLQNKGPVEDIEAGFHPGFELLGVRNDELTKWPIYSWIQYHENKLEEDPTPPTAEEKVTCEFPLIDVTGTAAIAKIELYRGGEKIYTDYLSLYKFEEGWEIVSKIYFKHPKE
;
A
#
# COMPACT_ATOMS: atom_id res chain seq x y z
N MET A 1 -37.24 -43.05 -39.75
CA MET A 1 -36.78 -43.10 -38.35
C MET A 1 -35.25 -43.12 -38.35
N LYS A 2 -34.58 -42.00 -38.07
CA LYS A 2 -33.12 -41.92 -37.89
C LYS A 2 -32.87 -41.36 -36.50
N THR A 3 -32.27 -42.18 -35.64
CA THR A 3 -31.92 -41.82 -34.25
C THR A 3 -30.67 -40.94 -34.26
N ILE A 4 -30.82 -39.67 -33.87
CA ILE A 4 -29.70 -38.76 -33.60
C ILE A 4 -29.21 -39.07 -32.19
N LYS A 5 -27.94 -39.51 -32.07
CA LYS A 5 -27.28 -39.68 -30.78
C LYS A 5 -26.82 -38.31 -30.29
N THR A 6 -27.51 -37.76 -29.31
CA THR A 6 -27.09 -36.53 -28.61
C THR A 6 -25.84 -36.85 -27.79
N LEU A 7 -24.68 -36.33 -28.23
CA LEU A 7 -23.44 -36.39 -27.48
C LEU A 7 -23.46 -35.26 -26.44
N LEU A 8 -23.68 -35.61 -25.18
CA LEU A 8 -23.61 -34.66 -24.06
C LEU A 8 -22.14 -34.26 -23.86
N PHE A 9 -21.79 -33.02 -24.24
CA PHE A 9 -20.51 -32.42 -23.92
C PHE A 9 -20.59 -31.88 -22.49
N LEU A 10 -20.14 -32.68 -21.52
CA LEU A 10 -20.04 -32.25 -20.12
C LEU A 10 -18.83 -31.30 -20.01
N PHE A 11 -19.08 -29.99 -20.09
CA PHE A 11 -18.05 -28.98 -19.84
C PHE A 11 -17.81 -28.92 -18.34
N ALA A 12 -16.83 -29.71 -17.86
CA ALA A 12 -16.36 -29.63 -16.49
C ALA A 12 -15.72 -28.24 -16.29
N PHE A 13 -16.43 -27.34 -15.60
CA PHE A 13 -15.89 -26.09 -15.11
C PHE A 13 -14.89 -26.44 -13.99
N LEU A 14 -13.63 -26.66 -14.35
CA LEU A 14 -12.55 -26.75 -13.39
C LEU A 14 -12.39 -25.37 -12.75
N PRO A 15 -12.53 -25.21 -11.42
CA PRO A 15 -12.11 -23.98 -10.78
C PRO A 15 -10.59 -23.90 -10.98
N VAL A 16 -10.16 -22.94 -11.79
CA VAL A 16 -8.75 -22.60 -11.92
C VAL A 16 -8.32 -22.11 -10.55
N MET A 17 -7.47 -22.88 -9.87
CA MET A 17 -6.97 -22.53 -8.56
C MET A 17 -6.07 -21.30 -8.70
N THR A 18 -6.51 -20.16 -8.17
CA THR A 18 -5.89 -18.83 -8.26
C THR A 18 -4.71 -18.63 -7.30
N PHE A 19 -4.00 -19.69 -6.89
CA PHE A 19 -2.95 -19.55 -5.86
C PHE A 19 -1.66 -18.89 -6.36
N ALA A 20 -1.39 -18.90 -7.66
CA ALA A 20 -0.17 -18.28 -8.20
C ALA A 20 -0.26 -16.75 -8.28
N GLN A 21 -1.47 -16.19 -8.18
CA GLN A 21 -1.66 -14.74 -8.26
C GLN A 21 -1.34 -14.07 -6.92
N ASP A 22 -1.67 -14.72 -5.79
CA ASP A 22 -1.51 -14.15 -4.45
C ASP A 22 -0.04 -13.83 -4.10
N ASP A 23 0.90 -14.76 -4.36
CA ASP A 23 2.33 -14.52 -4.11
C ASP A 23 2.89 -13.36 -4.95
N SER A 24 2.38 -13.20 -6.18
CA SER A 24 2.80 -12.12 -7.08
C SER A 24 2.19 -10.77 -6.69
N ASP A 25 0.95 -10.77 -6.20
CA ASP A 25 0.26 -9.56 -5.75
C ASP A 25 0.83 -9.09 -4.41
N GLU A 26 1.14 -9.99 -3.48
CA GLU A 26 1.81 -9.64 -2.22
C GLU A 26 3.17 -8.97 -2.48
N ALA A 27 3.96 -9.52 -3.41
CA ALA A 27 5.25 -8.93 -3.78
C ALA A 27 5.08 -7.54 -4.42
N ALA A 28 4.10 -7.35 -5.30
CA ALA A 28 3.81 -6.06 -5.92
C ALA A 28 3.32 -5.02 -4.90
N ILE A 29 2.49 -5.43 -3.94
CA ILE A 29 2.01 -4.59 -2.83
C ILE A 29 3.19 -4.17 -1.94
N LYS A 30 4.09 -5.09 -1.58
CA LYS A 30 5.31 -4.75 -0.83
C LYS A 30 6.16 -3.74 -1.59
N GLN A 31 6.31 -3.93 -2.90
CA GLN A 31 7.10 -3.04 -3.73
C GLN A 31 6.50 -1.63 -3.78
N VAL A 32 5.19 -1.47 -4.03
CA VAL A 32 4.59 -0.13 -4.09
C VAL A 32 4.64 0.58 -2.73
N ILE A 33 4.42 -0.15 -1.64
CA ILE A 33 4.55 0.41 -0.28
C ILE A 33 6.00 0.82 -0.01
N GLN A 34 6.97 0.00 -0.41
CA GLN A 34 8.37 0.30 -0.21
C GLN A 34 8.80 1.53 -1.02
N SER A 35 8.52 1.59 -2.33
CA SER A 35 8.97 2.68 -3.19
C SER A 35 8.24 3.99 -2.90
N ALA A 36 6.91 4.00 -2.91
CA ALA A 36 6.15 5.24 -2.82
C ALA A 36 6.03 5.76 -1.39
N TYR A 37 5.80 4.86 -0.43
CA TYR A 37 5.53 5.25 0.94
C TYR A 37 6.78 5.31 1.81
N VAL A 38 7.58 4.24 1.84
CA VAL A 38 8.76 4.19 2.72
C VAL A 38 9.91 5.02 2.16
N ASP A 39 10.32 4.75 0.92
CA ASP A 39 11.45 5.42 0.30
C ASP A 39 11.09 6.84 -0.18
N GLY A 40 9.97 6.98 -0.90
CA GLY A 40 9.42 8.25 -1.34
C GLY A 40 9.09 9.16 -0.16
N LEU A 41 8.02 8.83 0.57
CA LEU A 41 7.40 9.76 1.50
C LEU A 41 8.05 9.81 2.90
N GLN A 42 8.50 8.68 3.45
CA GLN A 42 9.12 8.66 4.79
C GLN A 42 10.62 9.00 4.75
N ASN A 43 11.32 8.65 3.67
CA ASN A 43 12.79 8.74 3.57
C ASN A 43 13.28 9.79 2.57
N LYS A 44 12.49 10.85 2.34
CA LYS A 44 12.91 12.00 1.51
C LYS A 44 13.20 11.63 0.04
N GLY A 45 12.49 10.64 -0.52
CA GLY A 45 12.59 10.28 -1.93
C GLY A 45 11.91 11.30 -2.88
N PRO A 46 12.04 11.09 -4.20
CA PRO A 46 11.49 12.00 -5.20
C PRO A 46 9.95 11.95 -5.21
N VAL A 47 9.32 13.07 -5.57
CA VAL A 47 7.85 13.19 -5.59
C VAL A 47 7.22 12.24 -6.59
N GLU A 48 7.86 11.99 -7.73
CA GLU A 48 7.41 11.05 -8.75
C GLU A 48 7.21 9.62 -8.23
N ASP A 49 8.04 9.17 -7.28
CA ASP A 49 7.87 7.84 -6.67
C ASP A 49 6.62 7.79 -5.78
N ILE A 50 6.30 8.90 -5.12
CA ILE A 50 5.09 9.02 -4.29
C ILE A 50 3.86 8.99 -5.20
N GLU A 51 3.85 9.81 -6.25
CA GLU A 51 2.73 9.89 -7.20
C GLU A 51 2.48 8.56 -7.94
N ALA A 52 3.52 7.76 -8.18
CA ALA A 52 3.38 6.46 -8.84
C ALA A 52 2.72 5.37 -7.99
N GLY A 53 2.67 5.54 -6.65
CA GLY A 53 2.11 4.51 -5.75
C GLY A 53 0.89 4.93 -4.95
N PHE A 54 0.53 6.21 -4.93
CA PHE A 54 -0.66 6.70 -4.26
C PHE A 54 -1.71 7.13 -5.27
N HIS A 55 -2.92 6.57 -5.13
CA HIS A 55 -4.04 7.00 -5.96
C HIS A 55 -4.37 8.48 -5.67
N PRO A 56 -4.71 9.32 -6.67
CA PRO A 56 -5.02 10.74 -6.45
C PRO A 56 -6.18 10.99 -5.46
N GLY A 57 -7.07 10.00 -5.31
CA GLY A 57 -8.17 9.98 -4.34
C GLY A 57 -7.80 9.51 -2.94
N PHE A 58 -6.52 9.30 -2.63
CA PHE A 58 -6.08 8.82 -1.32
C PHE A 58 -6.44 9.78 -0.19
N GLU A 59 -6.91 9.20 0.92
CA GLU A 59 -7.10 9.90 2.20
C GLU A 59 -6.37 9.17 3.35
N LEU A 60 -5.50 9.90 4.06
CA LEU A 60 -5.04 9.54 5.40
C LEU A 60 -6.11 9.96 6.41
N LEU A 61 -6.62 8.98 7.13
CA LEU A 61 -7.63 9.12 8.16
C LEU A 61 -6.96 9.01 9.54
N GLY A 62 -7.10 10.06 10.34
CA GLY A 62 -6.55 10.13 11.70
C GLY A 62 -7.62 10.50 12.72
N VAL A 63 -7.33 10.28 14.00
CA VAL A 63 -8.19 10.73 15.10
C VAL A 63 -7.42 11.73 15.95
N ARG A 64 -7.99 12.93 16.13
CA ARG A 64 -7.45 13.97 17.00
C ARG A 64 -8.59 14.59 17.79
N ASN A 65 -8.45 14.65 19.12
CA ASN A 65 -9.50 15.18 20.01
C ASN A 65 -10.88 14.52 19.79
N ASP A 66 -10.90 13.21 19.55
CA ASP A 66 -12.12 12.43 19.23
C ASP A 66 -12.82 12.81 17.91
N GLU A 67 -12.14 13.60 17.06
CA GLU A 67 -12.63 13.97 15.74
C GLU A 67 -11.83 13.27 14.64
N LEU A 68 -12.53 12.83 13.59
CA LEU A 68 -11.91 12.28 12.39
C LEU A 68 -11.26 13.41 11.58
N THR A 69 -9.96 13.30 11.37
CA THR A 69 -9.21 14.18 10.47
C THR A 69 -8.93 13.48 9.16
N LYS A 70 -9.00 14.22 8.06
CA LYS A 70 -8.64 13.75 6.72
C LYS A 70 -7.45 14.53 6.20
N TRP A 71 -6.48 13.81 5.65
CA TRP A 71 -5.33 14.42 5.00
C TRP A 71 -5.13 13.79 3.61
N PRO A 72 -5.53 14.49 2.54
CA PRO A 72 -5.42 13.96 1.19
C PRO A 72 -3.97 13.95 0.70
N ILE A 73 -3.66 13.09 -0.28
CA ILE A 73 -2.29 12.89 -0.76
C ILE A 73 -1.61 14.17 -1.23
N TYR A 74 -2.30 15.06 -1.94
CA TYR A 74 -1.71 16.31 -2.45
C TYR A 74 -1.20 17.22 -1.33
N SER A 75 -1.89 17.24 -0.18
CA SER A 75 -1.44 18.03 0.98
C SER A 75 -0.25 17.38 1.68
N TRP A 76 -0.10 16.05 1.58
CA TRP A 76 1.05 15.34 2.12
C TRP A 76 2.28 15.50 1.21
N ILE A 77 2.10 15.42 -0.11
CA ILE A 77 3.12 15.72 -1.12
C ILE A 77 3.63 17.15 -0.93
N GLN A 78 2.73 18.14 -0.82
CA GLN A 78 3.15 19.53 -0.59
C GLN A 78 3.95 19.70 0.71
N TYR A 79 3.55 19.01 1.78
CA TYR A 79 4.31 19.02 3.03
C TYR A 79 5.70 18.40 2.85
N HIS A 80 5.81 17.32 2.09
CA HIS A 80 7.07 16.65 1.75
C HIS A 80 7.99 17.55 0.92
N GLU A 81 7.48 18.19 -0.13
CA GLU A 81 8.22 19.15 -0.95
C GLU A 81 8.80 20.29 -0.11
N ASN A 82 7.97 20.91 0.72
CA ASN A 82 8.43 21.97 1.63
C ASN A 82 9.56 21.46 2.56
N LYS A 83 9.50 20.20 3.01
CA LYS A 83 10.55 19.62 3.86
C LYS A 83 11.84 19.36 3.10
N LEU A 84 11.76 18.96 1.82
CA LEU A 84 12.94 18.81 0.96
C LEU A 84 13.58 20.17 0.63
N GLU A 85 12.77 21.22 0.42
CA GLU A 85 13.26 22.58 0.21
C GLU A 85 13.94 23.16 1.45
N GLU A 86 13.36 22.93 2.63
CA GLU A 86 13.93 23.34 3.92
C GLU A 86 15.23 22.59 4.23
N ASP A 87 15.27 21.28 3.99
CA ASP A 87 16.44 20.43 4.23
C ASP A 87 16.51 19.25 3.24
N PRO A 88 17.31 19.38 2.17
CA PRO A 88 17.47 18.35 1.15
C PRO A 88 18.42 17.22 1.59
N THR A 89 18.99 17.29 2.80
CA THR A 89 19.95 16.30 3.26
C THR A 89 19.27 14.93 3.38
N PRO A 90 19.83 13.88 2.78
CA PRO A 90 19.30 12.52 2.96
C PRO A 90 19.31 12.10 4.43
N PRO A 91 18.34 11.27 4.88
CA PRO A 91 18.32 10.78 6.25
C PRO A 91 19.62 10.03 6.59
N THR A 92 20.13 10.22 7.81
CA THR A 92 21.20 9.33 8.32
C THR A 92 20.68 7.90 8.50
N ALA A 93 21.58 6.96 8.78
CA ALA A 93 21.19 5.57 9.06
C ALA A 93 20.20 5.46 10.24
N GLU A 94 20.35 6.31 11.26
CA GLU A 94 19.50 6.37 12.44
C GLU A 94 18.15 7.04 12.16
N GLU A 95 18.10 7.99 11.23
CA GLU A 95 16.88 8.71 10.84
C GLU A 95 16.03 7.93 9.84
N LYS A 96 16.66 7.03 9.07
CA LYS A 96 16.00 6.23 8.06
C LYS A 96 14.87 5.39 8.67
N VAL A 97 13.71 5.49 8.04
CA VAL A 97 12.54 4.68 8.37
C VAL A 97 12.65 3.34 7.63
N THR A 98 12.47 2.24 8.36
CA THR A 98 12.33 0.89 7.81
C THR A 98 10.92 0.37 8.01
N CYS A 99 10.55 -0.65 7.24
CA CYS A 99 9.19 -1.18 7.21
C CYS A 99 9.20 -2.70 7.35
N GLU A 100 8.31 -3.22 8.19
CA GLU A 100 7.96 -4.64 8.27
C GLU A 100 6.51 -4.83 7.82
N PHE A 101 6.20 -6.01 7.27
CA PHE A 101 4.87 -6.35 6.73
C PHE A 101 4.23 -7.51 7.51
N PRO A 102 3.70 -7.29 8.74
CA PRO A 102 3.06 -8.34 9.51
C PRO A 102 1.84 -9.01 8.85
N LEU A 103 1.15 -8.31 7.95
CA LEU A 103 -0.02 -8.85 7.23
C LEU A 103 -0.16 -8.16 5.88
N ILE A 104 -0.37 -8.97 4.84
CA ILE A 104 -0.97 -8.54 3.58
C ILE A 104 -2.08 -9.54 3.29
N ASP A 105 -3.26 -9.04 2.97
CA ASP A 105 -4.42 -9.87 2.60
C ASP A 105 -4.99 -9.33 1.29
N VAL A 106 -5.20 -10.22 0.33
CA VAL A 106 -5.59 -9.89 -1.05
C VAL A 106 -6.89 -10.63 -1.38
N THR A 107 -7.86 -9.90 -1.92
CA THR A 107 -9.11 -10.46 -2.44
C THR A 107 -9.41 -9.84 -3.79
N GLY A 108 -9.09 -10.57 -4.87
CA GLY A 108 -9.28 -10.10 -6.24
C GLY A 108 -8.41 -8.86 -6.53
N THR A 109 -9.05 -7.70 -6.68
CA THR A 109 -8.35 -6.43 -6.94
C THR A 109 -8.24 -5.53 -5.70
N ALA A 110 -8.74 -5.97 -4.54
CA ALA A 110 -8.65 -5.23 -3.29
C ALA A 110 -7.63 -5.88 -2.36
N ALA A 111 -6.92 -5.08 -1.58
CA ALA A 111 -6.02 -5.59 -0.56
C ALA A 111 -5.95 -4.68 0.67
N ILE A 112 -5.56 -5.28 1.79
CA ILE A 112 -5.10 -4.56 2.97
C ILE A 112 -3.66 -4.94 3.30
N ALA A 113 -2.90 -3.99 3.84
CA ALA A 113 -1.59 -4.25 4.41
C ALA A 113 -1.52 -3.65 5.82
N LYS A 114 -1.16 -4.46 6.81
CA LYS A 114 -0.67 -3.96 8.09
C LYS A 114 0.84 -3.86 7.98
N ILE A 115 1.36 -2.67 8.25
CA ILE A 115 2.80 -2.43 8.27
C ILE A 115 3.26 -1.81 9.58
N GLU A 116 4.52 -2.04 9.91
CA GLU A 116 5.17 -1.46 11.07
C GLU A 116 6.37 -0.65 10.62
N LEU A 117 6.39 0.62 11.02
CA LEU A 117 7.47 1.54 10.70
C LEU A 117 8.40 1.69 11.89
N TYR A 118 9.69 1.63 11.62
CA TYR A 118 10.73 1.74 12.63
C TYR A 118 11.71 2.86 12.28
N ARG A 119 12.24 3.54 13.28
CA ARG A 119 13.33 4.53 13.15
C ARG A 119 14.29 4.36 14.32
N GLY A 120 15.58 4.27 14.04
CA GLY A 120 16.59 4.05 15.09
C GLY A 120 16.38 2.77 15.92
N GLY A 121 15.70 1.76 15.36
CA GLY A 121 15.33 0.52 16.06
C GLY A 121 14.04 0.61 16.87
N GLU A 122 13.43 1.79 17.01
CA GLU A 122 12.16 1.97 17.72
C GLU A 122 10.97 1.91 16.75
N LYS A 123 9.90 1.22 17.17
CA LYS A 123 8.64 1.19 16.42
C LYS A 123 7.93 2.53 16.57
N ILE A 124 7.75 3.27 15.48
CA ILE A 124 7.15 4.61 15.50
C ILE A 124 5.68 4.60 15.06
N TYR A 125 5.29 3.72 14.15
CA TYR A 125 3.91 3.59 13.67
C TYR A 125 3.52 2.14 13.39
N THR A 126 2.24 1.86 13.58
CA THR A 126 1.57 0.73 12.92
C THR A 126 0.50 1.32 12.00
N ASP A 127 0.66 1.10 10.70
CA ASP A 127 -0.27 1.60 9.68
C ASP A 127 -1.11 0.46 9.14
N TYR A 128 -2.36 0.77 8.79
CA TYR A 128 -3.25 -0.09 8.02
C TYR A 128 -3.54 0.61 6.70
N LEU A 129 -3.03 0.03 5.61
CA LEU A 129 -3.16 0.54 4.26
C LEU A 129 -4.24 -0.24 3.53
N SER A 130 -5.12 0.47 2.83
CA SER A 130 -6.03 -0.12 1.84
C SER A 130 -5.47 0.14 0.45
N LEU A 131 -5.51 -0.87 -0.41
CA LEU A 131 -4.99 -0.79 -1.78
C LEU A 131 -6.01 -1.35 -2.79
N TYR A 132 -5.94 -0.83 -4.01
CA TYR A 132 -6.63 -1.40 -5.17
C TYR A 132 -5.65 -1.64 -6.32
N LYS A 133 -5.92 -2.69 -7.10
CA LYS A 133 -5.23 -2.97 -8.36
C LYS A 133 -5.97 -2.32 -9.51
N PHE A 134 -5.35 -1.33 -10.12
CA PHE A 134 -5.78 -0.66 -11.35
C PHE A 134 -5.11 -1.30 -12.57
N GLU A 135 -5.37 -0.76 -13.76
CA GLU A 135 -4.76 -1.25 -15.01
C GLU A 135 -3.22 -1.12 -14.99
N GLU A 136 -2.71 -0.07 -14.34
CA GLU A 136 -1.28 0.25 -14.27
C GLU A 136 -0.56 -0.45 -13.11
N GLY A 137 -1.29 -0.93 -12.09
CA GLY A 137 -0.69 -1.62 -10.95
C GLY A 137 -1.48 -1.46 -9.66
N TRP A 138 -0.86 -1.86 -8.56
CA TRP A 138 -1.40 -1.62 -7.21
C TRP A 138 -1.13 -0.19 -6.78
N GLU A 139 -2.12 0.46 -6.19
CA GLU A 139 -2.00 1.81 -5.62
C GLU A 139 -2.60 1.86 -4.21
N ILE A 140 -2.01 2.70 -3.36
CA ILE A 140 -2.47 2.95 -2.00
C ILE A 140 -3.63 3.96 -2.06
N VAL A 141 -4.80 3.58 -1.54
CA VAL A 141 -6.03 4.38 -1.61
C VAL A 141 -6.50 4.94 -0.27
N SER A 142 -6.05 4.38 0.86
CA SER A 142 -6.34 4.96 2.18
C SER A 142 -5.36 4.44 3.23
N LYS A 143 -5.24 5.19 4.32
CA LYS A 143 -4.45 4.82 5.50
C LYS A 143 -5.15 5.23 6.79
N ILE A 144 -5.16 4.35 7.79
CA ILE A 144 -5.27 4.70 9.21
C ILE A 144 -4.01 4.27 9.95
N TYR A 145 -3.78 4.80 11.14
CA TYR A 145 -2.55 4.52 11.88
C TYR A 145 -2.72 4.55 13.39
N PHE A 146 -1.79 3.88 14.06
CA PHE A 146 -1.49 4.07 15.46
C PHE A 146 -0.06 4.61 15.59
N LYS A 147 0.10 5.74 16.29
CA LYS A 147 1.39 6.32 16.62
C LYS A 147 1.84 5.75 17.96
N HIS A 148 2.98 5.07 17.97
CA HIS A 148 3.53 4.53 19.21
C HIS A 148 4.15 5.65 20.06
N PRO A 149 3.99 5.60 21.40
CA PRO A 149 4.71 6.52 22.28
C PRO A 149 6.22 6.26 22.18
N LYS A 150 7.02 7.33 22.33
CA LYS A 150 8.46 7.16 22.54
C LYS A 150 8.67 6.58 23.93
N GLU A 151 9.49 5.54 24.04
CA GLU A 151 9.93 5.00 25.33
C GLU A 151 10.96 5.90 26.01
#